data_AF-Q9N3E2-F1
#
_entry.id   AF-Q9N3E2-F1
#
_cell.length_a   1.000
_cell.length_b   1.000
_cell.length_c   1.000
_cell.angle_alpha   90.00
_cell.angle_beta   90.00
_cell.angle_gamma   90.00
#
_symmetry.space_group_name_H-M   'P 1'
#
loop_
_entity.id
_entity.type
_entity.pdbx_description
1 polymer ?
#
loop_
_entity_poly.entity_id
_entity_poly.type
_entity_poly.pdbx_seq_one_letter_code
_entity_poly.pdbx_strand_id
1 'polypeptide(L)'
;MNSLEYLIANPHILSDTTLTDALAALASSTNVENQDEEFDMEVNSDDEMKIDLSALINPSVFNALQLPIGTGRFPNPSPPRSSSGTNTPIRKTPGSRPDRGKFTILDNAEVAGPEEVLNVNFDSEILQRIFSDPKLGIQFLARYGLIPNTRVCRVQDCPKDQLMSLIKHANGFVWRCRSCRKRREKRIITKISVYEGTFLFYSRMPLNKFFIFMLNWCENPGLSITEYNRLMGENRLVEETIYNTIGFMRDIIQNWCDTIISSHVPIGGPHRVVEVVETLSTEQLSNKTRNRRTRHYTTRTVFISLADDKIKSVDFPLHNVNDLERALLECVQPGSIIVMRDSFMERFGQQEEISNALFNHYKVKSICDVWPDFNERERNKQYIKTEMNQVPNVNQEPYAYEYFFRRCFADKCFNHLLRVIRLLYQK
;
A
#
# COMPACT_ATOMS: atom_id res chain seq x y z
N MET A 1 1.35 43.06 -16.02
CA MET A 1 1.60 42.23 -17.22
C MET A 1 1.84 40.82 -16.74
N ASN A 2 0.95 39.91 -17.14
CA ASN A 2 0.93 38.53 -16.67
C ASN A 2 2.14 37.76 -17.20
N SER A 3 2.69 36.91 -16.33
CA SER A 3 3.87 36.06 -16.49
C SER A 3 3.79 34.99 -17.60
N LEU A 4 2.96 35.20 -18.62
CA LEU A 4 2.89 34.37 -19.83
C LEU A 4 3.90 34.79 -20.91
N GLU A 5 4.46 36.00 -20.85
CA GLU A 5 5.39 36.50 -21.87
C GLU A 5 6.80 35.89 -21.79
N TYR A 6 7.16 35.22 -20.70
CA TYR A 6 8.48 34.58 -20.59
C TYR A 6 8.60 33.24 -21.35
N LEU A 7 7.50 32.74 -21.93
CA LEU A 7 7.51 31.51 -22.74
C LEU A 7 7.44 31.75 -24.25
N ILE A 8 7.43 33.01 -24.72
CA ILE A 8 7.39 33.32 -26.17
C ILE A 8 8.75 33.83 -26.70
N ALA A 9 9.73 34.10 -25.83
CA ALA A 9 11.05 34.58 -26.24
C ALA A 9 12.12 33.47 -26.14
N ASN A 10 12.04 32.45 -27.01
CA ASN A 10 13.19 31.70 -27.54
C ASN A 10 12.72 30.64 -28.58
N PRO A 11 12.32 31.05 -29.79
CA PRO A 11 12.36 30.17 -30.94
C PRO A 11 13.85 29.96 -31.33
N HIS A 12 14.18 28.80 -31.90
CA HIS A 12 15.55 28.30 -32.17
C HIS A 12 16.19 27.74 -30.89
N ILE A 13 16.38 26.43 -30.67
CA ILE A 13 17.10 25.46 -31.49
C ILE A 13 16.60 24.06 -31.08
N LEU A 14 15.63 23.51 -31.79
CA LEU A 14 15.50 22.07 -31.98
C LEU A 14 15.24 21.93 -33.48
N SER A 15 16.32 21.70 -34.22
CA SER A 15 16.27 21.53 -35.66
C SER A 15 15.30 20.40 -36.02
N ASP A 16 14.39 20.67 -36.96
CA ASP A 16 13.39 19.74 -37.51
C ASP A 16 13.95 18.39 -38.02
N THR A 17 15.28 18.24 -38.05
CA THR A 17 15.97 16.98 -38.36
C THR A 17 15.79 15.93 -37.27
N THR A 18 15.75 16.29 -35.98
CA THR A 18 15.64 15.26 -34.91
C THR A 18 14.24 14.64 -34.84
N LEU A 19 13.21 15.37 -35.27
CA LEU A 19 11.82 14.90 -35.26
C LEU A 19 11.49 14.11 -36.53
N THR A 20 12.03 14.52 -37.69
CA THR A 20 11.90 13.73 -38.93
C THR A 20 12.72 12.45 -38.91
N ASP A 21 13.91 12.42 -38.30
CA ASP A 21 14.69 11.18 -38.13
C ASP A 21 14.01 10.21 -37.16
N ALA A 22 13.39 10.70 -36.08
CA ALA A 22 12.62 9.88 -35.14
C ALA A 22 11.34 9.32 -35.79
N LEU A 23 10.65 10.09 -36.63
CA LEU A 23 9.46 9.65 -37.37
C LEU A 23 9.82 8.70 -38.52
N ALA A 24 10.95 8.91 -39.20
CA ALA A 24 11.44 7.99 -40.24
C ALA A 24 11.83 6.63 -39.64
N ALA A 25 12.45 6.61 -38.45
CA ALA A 25 12.78 5.37 -37.74
C ALA A 25 11.53 4.60 -37.28
N LEU A 26 10.42 5.29 -37.01
CA LEU A 26 9.13 4.67 -36.67
C LEU A 26 8.35 4.19 -37.91
N ALA A 27 8.53 4.85 -39.06
CA ALA A 27 7.85 4.48 -40.31
C ALA A 27 8.55 3.37 -41.09
N SER A 28 9.86 3.15 -40.90
CA SER A 28 10.64 2.16 -41.66
C SER A 28 10.54 0.71 -41.17
N SER A 29 9.64 0.39 -40.23
CA SER A 29 9.38 -0.99 -39.79
C SER A 29 7.91 -1.38 -39.92
N THR A 30 7.31 -1.15 -41.09
CA THR A 30 6.05 -1.78 -41.49
C THR A 30 6.10 -2.19 -42.96
N ASN A 31 6.72 -3.32 -43.24
CA ASN A 31 6.52 -4.10 -44.45
C ASN A 31 6.61 -5.58 -44.05
N VAL A 32 5.50 -6.10 -43.53
CA VAL A 32 5.25 -7.53 -43.58
C VAL A 32 3.94 -7.65 -44.34
N GLU A 33 4.09 -8.12 -45.57
CA GLU A 33 3.05 -8.30 -46.57
C GLU A 33 1.93 -9.21 -46.04
N ASN A 34 0.72 -8.90 -46.49
CA ASN A 34 -0.46 -9.74 -46.38
C ASN A 34 -0.15 -11.16 -46.87
N GLN A 35 -0.13 -12.12 -45.95
CA GLN A 35 -0.42 -13.51 -46.28
C GLN A 35 -1.63 -13.91 -45.44
N ASP A 36 -2.77 -13.94 -46.14
CA ASP A 36 -3.98 -14.61 -45.72
C ASP A 36 -3.69 -16.12 -45.64
N GLU A 37 -3.08 -16.57 -44.55
CA GLU A 37 -3.05 -17.98 -44.20
C GLU A 37 -3.83 -18.19 -42.91
N GLU A 38 -5.04 -18.72 -43.10
CA GLU A 38 -5.97 -19.25 -42.11
C GLU A 38 -5.28 -20.40 -41.34
N PHE A 39 -4.40 -20.04 -40.41
CA PHE A 39 -3.85 -21.01 -39.45
C PHE A 39 -4.81 -21.12 -38.27
N ASP A 40 -5.51 -22.25 -38.23
CA ASP A 40 -6.05 -22.82 -37.00
C ASP A 40 -4.97 -22.76 -35.92
N MET A 41 -5.10 -21.78 -35.00
CA MET A 41 -4.27 -21.68 -33.82
C MET A 41 -4.63 -22.84 -32.88
N GLU A 42 -4.09 -24.02 -33.17
CA GLU A 42 -3.82 -24.99 -32.12
C GLU A 42 -2.82 -24.35 -31.15
N VAL A 43 -3.35 -23.88 -30.02
CA VAL A 43 -2.58 -23.37 -28.89
C VAL A 43 -1.76 -24.54 -28.31
N ASN A 44 -0.63 -24.85 -28.93
CA ASN A 44 0.43 -25.65 -28.34
C ASN A 44 1.19 -24.76 -27.35
N SER A 45 0.56 -24.45 -26.20
CA SER A 45 1.19 -23.72 -25.11
C SER A 45 2.12 -24.63 -24.29
N ASP A 46 3.14 -25.23 -24.90
CA ASP A 46 4.13 -26.04 -24.18
C ASP A 46 5.60 -25.61 -24.40
N ASP A 47 5.84 -24.45 -25.01
CA ASP A 47 7.14 -23.77 -24.92
C ASP A 47 7.31 -23.09 -23.54
N GLU A 48 7.38 -23.91 -22.50
CA GLU A 48 7.70 -23.49 -21.14
C GLU A 48 9.17 -23.05 -21.05
N MET A 49 9.43 -21.77 -21.34
CA MET A 49 10.74 -21.16 -21.18
C MET A 49 11.22 -21.29 -19.72
N LYS A 50 12.20 -22.16 -19.47
CA LYS A 50 12.94 -22.23 -18.20
C LYS A 50 13.82 -21.00 -18.12
N ILE A 51 13.36 -19.95 -17.44
CA ILE A 51 14.24 -18.83 -17.09
C ILE A 51 15.24 -19.37 -16.06
N ASP A 52 16.53 -19.33 -16.37
CA ASP A 52 17.59 -19.51 -15.39
C ASP A 52 17.58 -18.29 -14.45
N LEU A 53 17.11 -18.51 -13.23
CA LEU A 53 16.84 -17.44 -12.27
C LEU A 53 18.08 -16.95 -11.53
N SER A 54 19.26 -17.54 -11.78
CA SER A 54 20.52 -16.89 -11.39
C SER A 54 20.66 -15.50 -12.03
N ALA A 55 20.02 -15.28 -13.19
CA ALA A 55 19.86 -13.98 -13.83
C ALA A 55 18.72 -13.10 -13.27
N LEU A 56 17.92 -13.57 -12.29
CA LEU A 56 16.93 -12.73 -11.58
C LEU A 56 17.54 -11.91 -10.45
N ILE A 57 18.66 -12.35 -9.89
CA ILE A 57 19.36 -11.63 -8.84
C ILE A 57 20.16 -10.55 -9.55
N ASN A 58 19.57 -9.36 -9.74
CA ASN A 58 20.32 -8.19 -10.11
C ASN A 58 20.55 -7.32 -8.86
N PRO A 59 21.59 -7.61 -8.05
CA PRO A 59 21.89 -6.81 -6.87
C PRO A 59 22.31 -5.38 -7.24
N SER A 60 22.71 -5.13 -8.51
CA SER A 60 23.18 -3.81 -8.94
C SER A 60 22.08 -2.76 -9.10
N VAL A 61 20.81 -3.15 -9.26
CA VAL A 61 19.69 -2.18 -9.38
C VAL A 61 19.34 -1.58 -8.01
N PHE A 62 19.43 -2.37 -6.94
CA PHE A 62 19.28 -1.87 -5.56
C PHE A 62 20.49 -1.07 -5.08
N ASN A 63 21.64 -1.14 -5.76
CA ASN A 63 22.76 -0.23 -5.52
C ASN A 63 22.58 1.13 -6.23
N ALA A 64 21.85 1.16 -7.36
CA ALA A 64 21.59 2.39 -8.12
C ALA A 64 20.45 3.23 -7.54
N LEU A 65 19.47 2.60 -6.90
CA LEU A 65 18.53 3.26 -6.00
C LEU A 65 19.24 3.33 -4.64
N GLN A 66 19.75 4.49 -4.21
CA GLN A 66 20.50 4.69 -2.96
C GLN A 66 19.67 4.34 -1.71
N LEU A 67 19.38 3.05 -1.51
CA LEU A 67 18.81 2.49 -0.30
C LEU A 67 19.98 2.15 0.63
N PRO A 68 19.92 2.49 1.93
CA PRO A 68 21.06 2.37 2.82
C PRO A 68 21.57 0.92 2.89
N ILE A 69 22.78 0.69 2.37
CA ILE A 69 23.46 -0.61 2.38
C ILE A 69 24.03 -0.84 3.77
N GLY A 70 23.50 -1.87 4.46
CA GLY A 70 24.15 -2.44 5.64
C GLY A 70 25.49 -3.07 5.24
N THR A 71 26.58 -2.51 5.75
CA THR A 71 27.96 -2.90 5.46
C THR A 71 28.29 -4.27 6.06
N GLY A 72 28.27 -5.33 5.25
CA GLY A 72 28.74 -6.67 5.61
C GLY A 72 29.83 -7.15 4.66
N ARG A 73 31.02 -6.54 4.72
CA ARG A 73 32.24 -7.09 4.10
C ARG A 73 32.71 -8.30 4.92
N PHE A 74 32.97 -9.43 4.27
CA PHE A 74 34.14 -10.25 4.59
C PHE A 74 34.79 -10.78 3.29
N PRO A 75 36.13 -10.71 3.17
CA PRO A 75 36.86 -11.07 1.97
C PRO A 75 37.23 -12.56 1.99
N ASN A 76 37.34 -13.19 0.83
CA ASN A 76 38.28 -14.30 0.72
C ASN A 76 38.90 -14.36 -0.69
N PRO A 77 40.24 -14.55 -0.77
CA PRO A 77 41.02 -14.29 -1.96
C PRO A 77 41.03 -15.48 -2.92
N SER A 78 41.14 -15.17 -4.21
CA SER A 78 41.22 -16.16 -5.29
C SER A 78 42.50 -17.01 -5.18
N PRO A 79 42.43 -18.35 -5.25
CA PRO A 79 43.62 -19.20 -5.27
C PRO A 79 44.35 -19.14 -6.63
N PRO A 80 45.67 -19.40 -6.68
CA PRO A 80 46.48 -19.21 -7.87
C PRO A 80 46.22 -20.28 -8.93
N ARG A 81 46.21 -19.86 -10.20
CA ARG A 81 46.14 -20.75 -11.37
C ARG A 81 47.41 -21.59 -11.48
N SER A 82 47.30 -22.91 -11.33
CA SER A 82 48.32 -23.85 -11.80
C SER A 82 47.90 -24.50 -13.12
N SER A 83 48.86 -24.48 -14.03
CA SER A 83 48.87 -25.00 -15.39
C SER A 83 49.04 -26.52 -15.45
N SER A 84 48.52 -27.09 -16.54
CA SER A 84 48.90 -28.36 -17.20
C SER A 84 48.77 -29.68 -16.43
N GLY A 85 47.99 -30.60 -17.01
CA GLY A 85 48.26 -32.05 -16.88
C GLY A 85 47.05 -32.93 -16.57
N THR A 86 46.55 -33.60 -17.62
CA THR A 86 45.99 -34.97 -17.63
C THR A 86 44.81 -35.34 -16.70
N ASN A 87 43.64 -35.47 -17.34
CA ASN A 87 42.66 -36.57 -17.25
C ASN A 87 42.63 -37.41 -15.95
N THR A 88 41.81 -36.98 -15.02
CA THR A 88 40.74 -37.82 -14.46
C THR A 88 39.68 -36.86 -13.91
N PRO A 89 38.37 -37.07 -14.16
CA PRO A 89 37.37 -36.23 -13.55
C PRO A 89 37.45 -36.46 -12.05
N ILE A 90 38.10 -35.53 -11.35
CA ILE A 90 38.03 -35.42 -9.90
C ILE A 90 36.54 -35.37 -9.61
N ARG A 91 36.07 -36.50 -9.09
CA ARG A 91 34.76 -36.73 -8.51
C ARG A 91 34.58 -35.56 -7.56
N LYS A 92 33.91 -34.50 -8.02
CA LYS A 92 33.54 -33.36 -7.18
C LYS A 92 32.86 -34.01 -5.99
N THR A 93 33.54 -33.98 -4.85
CA THR A 93 32.92 -34.26 -3.56
C THR A 93 31.61 -33.52 -3.60
N PRO A 94 30.47 -34.20 -3.35
CA PRO A 94 29.18 -33.55 -3.42
C PRO A 94 29.22 -32.46 -2.37
N GLY A 95 29.54 -31.24 -2.81
CA GLY A 95 29.31 -30.03 -2.06
C GLY A 95 27.88 -30.17 -1.60
N SER A 96 27.72 -30.16 -0.28
CA SER A 96 26.44 -30.18 0.41
C SER A 96 25.44 -29.47 -0.48
N ARG A 97 24.57 -30.25 -1.13
CA ARG A 97 23.44 -29.66 -1.86
C ARG A 97 22.85 -28.68 -0.87
N PRO A 98 22.75 -27.37 -1.17
CA PRO A 98 22.09 -26.46 -0.26
C PRO A 98 20.76 -27.14 0.08
N ASP A 99 20.55 -27.38 1.39
CA ASP A 99 19.38 -28.06 1.93
C ASP A 99 18.21 -27.66 1.06
N ARG A 100 17.54 -28.62 0.40
CA ARG A 100 16.61 -28.37 -0.73
C ARG A 100 15.60 -27.28 -0.33
N GLY A 101 16.00 -26.03 -0.53
CA GLY A 101 15.51 -24.93 0.26
C GLY A 101 14.27 -24.42 -0.41
N LYS A 102 13.24 -24.11 0.38
CA LYS A 102 12.05 -23.42 -0.13
C LYS A 102 12.51 -22.28 -1.02
N PHE A 103 12.10 -22.30 -2.28
CA PHE A 103 12.40 -21.20 -3.19
C PHE A 103 11.76 -19.92 -2.65
N THR A 104 12.52 -18.84 -2.76
CA THR A 104 12.12 -17.50 -2.36
C THR A 104 12.23 -16.56 -3.57
N ILE A 105 11.42 -15.49 -3.59
CA ILE A 105 11.52 -14.45 -4.62
C ILE A 105 12.83 -13.67 -4.45
N LEU A 106 13.14 -13.35 -3.20
CA LEU A 106 14.37 -12.72 -2.74
C LEU A 106 15.03 -13.58 -1.67
N ASP A 107 16.33 -13.45 -1.51
CA ASP A 107 16.99 -14.03 -0.35
C ASP A 107 16.36 -13.47 0.94
N ASN A 108 16.22 -14.31 1.97
CA ASN A 108 15.57 -13.87 3.21
C ASN A 108 16.30 -12.69 3.88
N ALA A 109 17.60 -12.53 3.61
CA ALA A 109 18.40 -11.39 4.06
C ALA A 109 18.03 -10.08 3.33
N GLU A 110 17.42 -10.15 2.14
CA GLU A 110 16.97 -9.01 1.36
C GLU A 110 15.49 -8.67 1.60
N VAL A 111 14.76 -9.49 2.37
CA VAL A 111 13.41 -9.14 2.81
C VAL A 111 13.53 -8.10 3.90
N ALA A 112 13.08 -6.90 3.59
CA ALA A 112 13.13 -5.77 4.51
C ALA A 112 12.28 -6.05 5.75
N GLY A 113 12.65 -5.52 6.92
CA GLY A 113 11.78 -5.45 8.10
C GLY A 113 10.61 -4.47 7.90
N PRO A 114 9.60 -4.47 8.80
CA PRO A 114 8.46 -3.55 8.70
C PRO A 114 8.85 -2.06 8.75
N GLU A 115 9.94 -1.73 9.44
CA GLU A 115 10.40 -0.35 9.63
C GLU A 115 11.28 0.16 8.47
N GLU A 116 11.91 -0.74 7.71
CA GLU A 116 12.81 -0.35 6.62
C GLU A 116 12.12 0.41 5.49
N VAL A 117 10.82 0.14 5.26
CA VAL A 117 10.03 0.88 4.26
C VAL A 117 9.95 2.36 4.60
N LEU A 118 10.05 2.75 5.87
CA LEU A 118 9.96 4.16 6.31
C LEU A 118 11.17 4.99 5.87
N ASN A 119 12.30 4.36 5.54
CA ASN A 119 13.52 5.08 5.17
C ASN A 119 13.64 5.34 3.65
N VAL A 120 12.64 4.92 2.87
CA VAL A 120 12.65 5.08 1.41
C VAL A 120 11.98 6.37 0.99
N ASN A 121 12.58 7.12 0.06
CA ASN A 121 11.92 8.28 -0.54
C ASN A 121 11.27 7.83 -1.84
N PHE A 122 9.99 7.50 -1.77
CA PHE A 122 9.21 7.14 -2.95
C PHE A 122 8.71 8.40 -3.64
N ASP A 123 8.83 8.41 -4.96
CA ASP A 123 8.16 9.36 -5.83
C ASP A 123 7.48 8.60 -6.99
N SER A 124 6.69 9.32 -7.80
CA SER A 124 5.97 8.73 -8.91
C SER A 124 6.89 8.14 -9.98
N GLU A 125 8.08 8.71 -10.19
CA GLU A 125 9.04 8.24 -11.21
C GLU A 125 9.68 6.91 -10.80
N ILE A 126 10.10 6.79 -9.53
CA ILE A 126 10.64 5.56 -8.94
C ILE A 126 9.59 4.46 -8.99
N LEU A 127 8.35 4.74 -8.59
CA LEU A 127 7.27 3.74 -8.63
C LEU A 127 6.96 3.31 -10.08
N GLN A 128 6.91 4.26 -11.01
CA GLN A 128 6.71 3.97 -12.43
C GLN A 128 7.84 3.08 -12.97
N ARG A 129 9.10 3.37 -12.62
CA ARG A 129 10.25 2.55 -13.02
C ARG A 129 10.20 1.15 -12.43
N ILE A 130 9.91 1.02 -11.13
CA ILE A 130 9.79 -0.28 -10.44
C ILE A 130 8.74 -1.16 -11.12
N PHE A 131 7.55 -0.60 -11.40
CA PHE A 131 6.44 -1.36 -11.95
C PHE A 131 6.41 -1.43 -13.48
N SER A 132 7.31 -0.74 -14.18
CA SER A 132 7.55 -0.91 -15.62
C SER A 132 8.20 -2.25 -15.96
N ASP A 133 9.01 -2.80 -15.03
CA ASP A 133 9.55 -4.15 -15.12
C ASP A 133 8.77 -5.09 -14.18
N PRO A 134 8.02 -6.07 -14.72
CA PRO A 134 7.30 -7.04 -13.91
C PRO A 134 8.18 -7.77 -12.89
N LYS A 135 9.46 -7.99 -13.17
CA LYS A 135 10.40 -8.66 -12.24
C LYS A 135 10.72 -7.76 -11.06
N LEU A 136 11.10 -6.51 -11.32
CA LEU A 136 11.38 -5.52 -10.27
C LEU A 136 10.13 -5.25 -9.44
N GLY A 137 8.96 -5.15 -10.06
CA GLY A 137 7.69 -5.00 -9.35
C GLY A 137 7.42 -6.15 -8.37
N ILE A 138 7.62 -7.40 -8.78
CA ILE A 138 7.46 -8.56 -7.89
C ILE A 138 8.51 -8.58 -6.78
N GLN A 139 9.77 -8.24 -7.07
CA GLN A 139 10.82 -8.13 -6.05
C GLN A 139 10.51 -7.03 -5.04
N PHE A 140 10.07 -5.86 -5.48
CA PHE A 140 9.63 -4.77 -4.62
C PHE A 140 8.53 -5.22 -3.66
N LEU A 141 7.47 -5.87 -4.19
CA LEU A 141 6.37 -6.35 -3.37
C LEU A 141 6.83 -7.40 -2.35
N ALA A 142 7.72 -8.31 -2.75
CA ALA A 142 8.26 -9.35 -1.86
C ALA A 142 9.17 -8.76 -0.77
N ARG A 143 10.04 -7.81 -1.14
CA ARG A 143 10.97 -7.11 -0.23
C ARG A 143 10.22 -6.46 0.92
N TYR A 144 9.15 -5.74 0.63
CA TYR A 144 8.38 -5.02 1.64
C TYR A 144 7.24 -5.85 2.24
N GLY A 145 7.15 -7.15 1.94
CA GLY A 145 6.17 -8.05 2.54
C GLY A 145 4.73 -7.81 2.09
N LEU A 146 4.52 -7.18 0.94
CA LEU A 146 3.22 -6.92 0.32
C LEU A 146 2.68 -8.16 -0.43
N ILE A 147 3.58 -9.09 -0.77
CA ILE A 147 3.27 -10.45 -1.22
C ILE A 147 4.14 -11.47 -0.46
N PRO A 148 3.73 -12.74 -0.39
CA PRO A 148 4.56 -13.77 0.24
C PRO A 148 5.84 -14.03 -0.55
N ASN A 149 6.98 -13.99 0.15
CA ASN A 149 8.30 -14.31 -0.43
C ASN A 149 8.43 -15.79 -0.81
N THR A 150 7.63 -16.67 -0.19
CA THR A 150 7.58 -18.10 -0.48
C THR A 150 6.16 -18.64 -0.34
N ARG A 151 5.91 -19.84 -0.87
CA ARG A 151 4.62 -20.54 -0.80
C ARG A 151 4.83 -22.03 -0.56
N VAL A 152 3.76 -22.67 -0.11
CA VAL A 152 3.64 -24.13 -0.03
C VAL A 152 2.54 -24.59 -0.99
N CYS A 153 2.73 -25.76 -1.61
CA CYS A 153 1.70 -26.36 -2.45
C CYS A 153 0.45 -26.69 -1.62
N ARG A 154 -0.73 -26.41 -2.15
CA ARG A 154 -2.01 -26.69 -1.48
C ARG A 154 -2.63 -28.05 -1.84
N VAL A 155 -2.08 -28.74 -2.83
CA VAL A 155 -2.56 -30.07 -3.25
C VAL A 155 -2.14 -31.10 -2.19
N GLN A 156 -3.11 -31.79 -1.60
CA GLN A 156 -2.90 -32.74 -0.50
C GLN A 156 -1.89 -33.85 -0.85
N ASP A 157 -1.93 -34.34 -2.09
CA ASP A 157 -1.04 -35.40 -2.59
C ASP A 157 0.37 -34.92 -2.95
N CYS A 158 0.66 -33.61 -2.86
CA CYS A 158 2.00 -33.12 -3.09
C CYS A 158 2.84 -33.21 -1.80
N PRO A 159 4.12 -33.60 -1.89
CA PRO A 159 5.02 -33.52 -0.73
C PRO A 159 5.03 -32.11 -0.14
N LYS A 160 4.91 -31.99 1.19
CA LYS A 160 4.81 -30.68 1.88
C LYS A 160 6.09 -29.85 1.77
N ASP A 161 7.23 -30.52 1.64
CA ASP A 161 8.58 -29.96 1.46
C ASP A 161 8.89 -29.60 -0.01
N GLN A 162 7.89 -29.71 -0.89
CA GLN A 162 8.12 -29.51 -2.30
C GLN A 162 8.46 -28.06 -2.66
N LEU A 163 9.52 -27.92 -3.46
CA LEU A 163 9.91 -26.65 -4.06
C LEU A 163 8.81 -26.06 -4.95
N MET A 164 8.42 -24.83 -4.63
CA MET A 164 7.51 -23.98 -5.39
C MET A 164 8.33 -23.00 -6.23
N SER A 165 8.23 -23.00 -7.55
CA SER A 165 8.91 -22.02 -8.40
C SER A 165 7.92 -20.96 -8.91
N LEU A 166 8.42 -19.75 -9.13
CA LEU A 166 7.72 -18.75 -9.94
C LEU A 166 7.79 -19.10 -11.42
N ILE A 167 6.66 -19.01 -12.11
CA ILE A 167 6.53 -19.24 -13.54
C ILE A 167 5.84 -18.03 -14.17
N LYS A 168 6.38 -17.55 -15.29
CA LYS A 168 5.73 -16.51 -16.11
C LYS A 168 4.42 -17.06 -16.67
N HIS A 169 3.35 -16.28 -16.53
CA HIS A 169 2.00 -16.58 -16.99
C HIS A 169 1.46 -15.37 -17.77
N ALA A 170 0.36 -15.56 -18.51
CA ALA A 170 -0.25 -14.50 -19.33
C ALA A 170 -0.46 -13.17 -18.57
N ASN A 171 -0.84 -13.24 -17.28
CA ASN A 171 -1.14 -12.07 -16.45
C ASN A 171 -0.06 -11.81 -15.38
N GLY A 172 1.20 -12.16 -15.63
CA GLY A 172 2.33 -11.93 -14.71
C GLY A 172 2.99 -13.21 -14.23
N PHE A 173 2.97 -13.47 -12.93
CA PHE A 173 3.64 -14.63 -12.33
C PHE A 173 2.70 -15.49 -11.50
N VAL A 174 2.94 -16.79 -11.51
CA VAL A 174 2.24 -17.77 -10.66
C VAL A 174 3.22 -18.69 -9.96
N TRP A 175 2.84 -19.13 -8.78
CA TRP A 175 3.52 -20.16 -8.01
C TRP A 175 3.07 -21.54 -8.50
N ARG A 176 4.03 -22.42 -8.81
CA ARG A 176 3.76 -23.84 -9.11
C ARG A 176 4.81 -24.75 -8.48
N CYS A 177 4.36 -25.89 -7.96
CA CYS A 177 5.26 -26.93 -7.47
C CYS A 177 5.72 -27.84 -8.60
N ARG A 178 6.88 -28.49 -8.43
CA ARG A 178 7.45 -29.40 -9.44
C ARG A 178 6.54 -30.60 -9.78
N SER A 179 5.79 -31.15 -8.81
CA SER A 179 4.91 -32.31 -9.00
C SER A 179 3.67 -31.90 -9.77
N CYS A 180 3.06 -30.79 -9.39
CA CYS A 180 1.92 -30.19 -10.08
C CYS A 180 2.25 -29.79 -11.52
N ARG A 181 3.50 -29.39 -11.80
CA ARG A 181 3.96 -29.11 -13.16
C ARG A 181 4.08 -30.37 -14.01
N LYS A 182 4.42 -31.52 -13.40
CA LYS A 182 4.47 -32.82 -14.09
C LYS A 182 3.11 -33.47 -14.29
N ARG A 183 2.13 -33.20 -13.41
CA ARG A 183 0.76 -33.73 -13.55
C ARG A 183 0.13 -33.12 -14.80
N ARG A 184 -0.20 -33.96 -15.79
CA ARG A 184 -0.95 -33.58 -17.02
C ARG A 184 -2.47 -33.54 -16.80
N GLU A 185 -2.94 -33.67 -15.57
CA GLU A 185 -4.36 -33.69 -15.22
C GLU A 185 -5.00 -32.33 -15.45
N LYS A 186 -5.75 -32.20 -16.57
CA LYS A 186 -6.38 -30.94 -17.01
C LYS A 186 -7.40 -30.36 -16.00
N ARG A 187 -7.89 -31.16 -15.03
CA ARG A 187 -8.97 -30.77 -14.12
C ARG A 187 -8.54 -30.13 -12.79
N ILE A 188 -7.25 -30.14 -12.45
CA ILE A 188 -6.78 -29.58 -11.17
C ILE A 188 -6.05 -28.26 -11.41
N ILE A 189 -6.62 -27.15 -10.93
CA ILE A 189 -5.93 -25.86 -10.93
C ILE A 189 -4.84 -25.90 -9.87
N THR A 190 -3.60 -26.12 -10.33
CA THR A 190 -2.42 -26.19 -9.47
C THR A 190 -1.62 -24.88 -9.41
N LYS A 191 -2.01 -23.88 -10.22
CA LYS A 191 -1.41 -22.54 -10.24
C LYS A 191 -1.94 -21.76 -9.05
N ILE A 192 -1.04 -21.14 -8.30
CA ILE A 192 -1.36 -20.22 -7.20
C ILE A 192 -0.94 -18.83 -7.65
N SER A 193 -1.83 -17.83 -7.58
CA SER A 193 -1.46 -16.45 -7.93
C SER A 193 -0.44 -15.91 -6.95
N VAL A 194 0.52 -15.12 -7.41
CA VAL A 194 1.49 -14.47 -6.51
C VAL A 194 0.80 -13.55 -5.50
N TYR A 195 -0.27 -12.89 -5.94
CA TYR A 195 -1.06 -11.99 -5.11
C TYR A 195 -2.07 -12.71 -4.20
N GLU A 196 -2.18 -14.04 -4.26
CA GLU A 196 -3.25 -14.76 -3.57
C GLU A 196 -3.20 -14.61 -2.04
N GLY A 197 -4.28 -14.15 -1.42
CA GLY A 197 -4.29 -13.88 0.03
C GLY A 197 -3.64 -12.55 0.42
N THR A 198 -3.27 -11.72 -0.55
CA THR A 198 -2.87 -10.33 -0.31
C THR A 198 -3.98 -9.37 -0.74
N PHE A 199 -3.85 -8.10 -0.35
CA PHE A 199 -4.77 -7.06 -0.77
C PHE A 199 -4.84 -6.82 -2.29
N LEU A 200 -3.82 -7.26 -3.03
CA LEU A 200 -3.72 -7.11 -4.49
C LEU A 200 -4.50 -8.19 -5.26
N PHE A 201 -4.91 -9.29 -4.62
CA PHE A 201 -5.44 -10.47 -5.33
C PHE A 201 -6.63 -10.16 -6.26
N TYR A 202 -7.50 -9.24 -5.84
CA TYR A 202 -8.68 -8.83 -6.61
C TYR A 202 -8.54 -7.45 -7.26
N SER A 203 -7.34 -6.85 -7.22
CA SER A 203 -7.10 -5.58 -7.90
C SER A 203 -7.12 -5.81 -9.41
N ARG A 204 -7.98 -5.07 -10.11
CA ARG A 204 -7.98 -4.99 -11.58
C ARG A 204 -7.08 -3.88 -12.10
N MET A 205 -6.57 -3.04 -11.21
CA MET A 205 -5.74 -1.90 -11.57
C MET A 205 -4.29 -2.35 -11.80
N PRO A 206 -3.63 -1.89 -12.89
CA PRO A 206 -2.18 -2.04 -13.05
C PRO A 206 -1.42 -1.53 -11.82
N LEU A 207 -0.38 -2.27 -11.40
CA LEU A 207 0.34 -1.97 -10.17
C LEU A 207 0.98 -0.58 -10.17
N ASN A 208 1.52 -0.14 -11.31
CA ASN A 208 2.09 1.20 -11.44
C ASN A 208 1.03 2.27 -11.12
N LYS A 209 -0.15 2.21 -11.76
CA LYS A 209 -1.26 3.15 -11.50
C LYS A 209 -1.73 3.07 -10.05
N PHE A 210 -1.77 1.87 -9.49
CA PHE A 210 -2.24 1.65 -8.12
C PHE A 210 -1.33 2.28 -7.07
N PHE A 211 -0.03 2.01 -7.11
CA PHE A 211 0.91 2.56 -6.13
C PHE A 211 1.16 4.06 -6.35
N ILE A 212 1.17 4.55 -7.60
CA ILE A 212 1.26 6.00 -7.88
C ILE A 212 0.01 6.73 -7.34
N PHE A 213 -1.19 6.17 -7.54
CA PHE A 213 -2.40 6.76 -6.99
C PHE A 213 -2.37 6.78 -5.45
N MET A 214 -1.95 5.69 -4.81
CA MET A 214 -1.79 5.66 -3.35
C MET A 214 -0.81 6.74 -2.87
N LEU A 215 0.32 6.93 -3.55
CA LEU A 215 1.30 7.96 -3.23
C LEU A 215 0.65 9.35 -3.32
N ASN A 216 0.05 9.69 -4.47
CA ASN A 216 -0.61 10.97 -4.68
C ASN A 216 -1.72 11.25 -3.65
N TRP A 217 -2.50 10.23 -3.29
CA TRP A 217 -3.53 10.34 -2.25
C TRP A 217 -2.94 10.56 -0.85
N CYS A 218 -1.82 9.91 -0.53
CA CYS A 218 -1.12 10.12 0.74
C CYS A 218 -0.53 11.53 0.85
N GLU A 219 0.03 12.07 -0.23
CA GLU A 219 0.68 13.38 -0.25
C GLU A 219 -0.29 14.56 -0.36
N ASN A 220 -1.46 14.35 -0.97
CA ASN A 220 -2.42 15.42 -1.24
C ASN A 220 -3.76 15.10 -0.57
N PRO A 221 -3.94 15.38 0.73
CA PRO A 221 -5.21 15.19 1.42
C PRO A 221 -6.27 16.14 0.87
N GLY A 222 -7.52 15.66 0.74
CA GLY A 222 -8.64 16.53 0.42
C GLY A 222 -8.67 17.06 -1.02
N LEU A 223 -8.08 16.35 -1.98
CA LEU A 223 -8.32 16.65 -3.39
C LEU A 223 -9.63 16.03 -3.88
N SER A 224 -10.29 16.73 -4.79
CA SER A 224 -11.41 16.18 -5.55
C SER A 224 -10.92 15.08 -6.51
N ILE A 225 -11.86 14.28 -7.01
CA ILE A 225 -11.56 13.22 -7.98
C ILE A 225 -10.96 13.77 -9.25
N THR A 226 -11.46 14.91 -9.73
CA THR A 226 -10.94 15.60 -10.91
C THR A 226 -9.49 16.03 -10.70
N GLU A 227 -9.15 16.53 -9.51
CA GLU A 227 -7.79 16.94 -9.16
C GLU A 227 -6.84 15.74 -9.03
N TYR A 228 -7.27 14.66 -8.37
CA TYR A 228 -6.48 13.42 -8.36
C TYR A 228 -6.25 12.91 -9.78
N ASN A 229 -7.26 12.92 -10.64
CA ASN A 229 -7.10 12.52 -12.04
C ASN A 229 -6.15 13.42 -12.82
N ARG A 230 -6.11 14.72 -12.51
CA ARG A 230 -5.15 15.66 -13.08
C ARG A 230 -3.72 15.32 -12.65
N LEU A 231 -3.50 15.04 -11.36
CA LEU A 231 -2.19 14.63 -10.84
C LEU A 231 -1.70 13.32 -11.42
N MET A 232 -2.61 12.40 -11.75
CA MET A 232 -2.26 11.13 -12.37
C MET A 232 -1.71 11.29 -13.80
N GLY A 233 -1.88 12.43 -14.48
CA GLY A 233 -1.29 12.68 -15.80
C GLY A 233 -1.75 11.67 -16.84
N GLU A 234 -0.83 10.91 -17.44
CA GLU A 234 -1.12 9.82 -18.38
C GLU A 234 -1.73 8.58 -17.70
N ASN A 235 -1.55 8.44 -16.39
CA ASN A 235 -2.07 7.35 -15.58
C ASN A 235 -3.51 7.60 -15.11
N ARG A 236 -4.30 8.43 -15.79
CA ARG A 236 -5.70 8.72 -15.42
C ARG A 236 -6.50 7.44 -15.14
N LEU A 237 -7.44 7.59 -14.23
CA LEU A 237 -8.32 6.55 -13.75
C LEU A 237 -9.77 6.96 -13.97
N VAL A 238 -10.64 5.99 -14.20
CA VAL A 238 -12.08 6.23 -14.18
C VAL A 238 -12.49 6.62 -12.76
N GLU A 239 -13.46 7.53 -12.62
CA GLU A 239 -13.91 8.04 -11.31
C GLU A 239 -14.29 6.91 -10.33
N GLU A 240 -15.05 5.92 -10.80
CA GLU A 240 -15.41 4.73 -10.00
C GLU A 240 -14.17 4.01 -9.45
N THR A 241 -13.09 3.96 -10.23
CA THR A 241 -11.84 3.33 -9.80
C THR A 241 -11.15 4.14 -8.71
N ILE A 242 -11.20 5.48 -8.80
CA ILE A 242 -10.68 6.39 -7.77
C ILE A 242 -11.45 6.21 -6.46
N TYR A 243 -12.79 6.30 -6.51
CA TYR A 243 -13.66 6.06 -5.35
C TYR A 243 -13.37 4.71 -4.68
N ASN A 244 -13.31 3.64 -5.47
CA ASN A 244 -13.02 2.29 -4.97
C ASN A 244 -11.61 2.15 -4.36
N THR A 245 -10.64 2.95 -4.82
CA THR A 245 -9.26 2.89 -4.33
C THR A 245 -9.08 3.72 -3.07
N ILE A 246 -9.68 4.92 -3.00
CA ILE A 246 -9.78 5.71 -1.75
C ILE A 246 -10.47 4.89 -0.67
N GLY A 247 -11.64 4.35 -1.01
CA GLY A 247 -12.38 3.48 -0.15
C GLY A 247 -11.56 2.27 0.33
N PHE A 248 -10.75 1.69 -0.54
CA PHE A 248 -9.86 0.59 -0.17
C PHE A 248 -8.82 1.02 0.87
N MET A 249 -8.17 2.17 0.67
CA MET A 249 -7.15 2.68 1.61
C MET A 249 -7.77 3.00 2.97
N ARG A 250 -9.00 3.53 2.98
CA ARG A 250 -9.76 3.76 4.22
C ARG A 250 -10.10 2.47 4.95
N ASP A 251 -10.55 1.43 4.25
CA ASP A 251 -10.80 0.11 4.85
C ASP A 251 -9.54 -0.47 5.53
N ILE A 252 -8.38 -0.32 4.87
CA ILE A 252 -7.09 -0.75 5.41
C ILE A 252 -6.75 0.01 6.69
N ILE A 253 -6.90 1.33 6.69
CA ILE A 253 -6.61 2.18 7.84
C ILE A 253 -7.58 1.88 8.98
N GLN A 254 -8.88 1.74 8.71
CA GLN A 254 -9.88 1.37 9.70
C GLN A 254 -9.51 0.02 10.35
N ASN A 255 -9.24 -1.01 9.54
CA ASN A 255 -8.87 -2.32 10.06
C ASN A 255 -7.60 -2.26 10.93
N TRP A 256 -6.62 -1.45 10.54
CA TRP A 256 -5.42 -1.21 11.35
C TRP A 256 -5.73 -0.53 12.68
N CYS A 257 -6.57 0.51 12.67
CA CYS A 257 -7.03 1.16 13.88
C CYS A 257 -7.76 0.18 14.80
N ASP A 258 -8.71 -0.59 14.28
CA ASP A 258 -9.56 -1.47 15.08
C ASP A 258 -8.80 -2.71 15.59
N THR A 259 -7.80 -3.22 14.87
CA THR A 259 -7.13 -4.49 15.22
C THR A 259 -5.72 -4.36 15.79
N ILE A 260 -4.98 -3.29 15.49
CA ILE A 260 -3.58 -3.13 15.90
C ILE A 260 -3.41 -1.98 16.88
N ILE A 261 -4.09 -0.85 16.65
CA ILE A 261 -3.89 0.36 17.47
C ILE A 261 -4.88 0.48 18.62
N SER A 262 -6.09 -0.06 18.44
CA SER A 262 -7.16 0.03 19.44
C SER A 262 -6.64 -0.35 20.82
N SER A 263 -6.74 0.59 21.75
CA SER A 263 -6.25 0.39 23.09
C SER A 263 -7.27 -0.37 23.93
N HIS A 264 -6.81 -1.42 24.62
CA HIS A 264 -7.62 -2.10 25.62
C HIS A 264 -7.86 -1.25 26.88
N VAL A 265 -7.10 -0.17 27.07
CA VAL A 265 -7.24 0.75 28.21
C VAL A 265 -7.88 2.07 27.79
N PRO A 266 -8.58 2.77 28.69
CA PRO A 266 -9.08 4.12 28.41
C PRO A 266 -7.95 5.09 28.04
N ILE A 267 -8.19 5.93 27.04
CA ILE A 267 -7.25 6.94 26.52
C ILE A 267 -7.40 8.27 27.27
N GLY A 268 -6.56 9.26 26.96
CA GLY A 268 -6.61 10.57 27.64
C GLY A 268 -6.01 10.53 29.04
N GLY A 269 -6.56 11.34 29.96
CA GLY A 269 -6.10 11.53 31.33
C GLY A 269 -6.14 13.00 31.76
N PRO A 270 -5.77 13.32 33.02
CA PRO A 270 -5.79 14.69 33.53
C PRO A 270 -5.15 15.69 32.59
N HIS A 271 -5.90 16.72 32.21
CA HIS A 271 -5.47 17.80 31.31
C HIS A 271 -5.12 17.39 29.87
N ARG A 272 -5.38 16.14 29.48
CA ARG A 272 -5.16 15.69 28.10
C ARG A 272 -6.40 15.97 27.26
N VAL A 273 -6.16 16.44 26.04
CA VAL A 273 -7.23 16.73 25.08
C VAL A 273 -7.62 15.46 24.33
N VAL A 274 -8.90 15.13 24.40
CA VAL A 274 -9.52 14.05 23.63
C VAL A 274 -10.57 14.64 22.70
N GLU A 275 -10.31 14.53 21.41
CA GLU A 275 -11.20 14.99 20.36
C GLU A 275 -12.23 13.90 20.06
N VAL A 276 -13.51 14.28 19.98
CA VAL A 276 -14.60 13.38 19.60
C VAL A 276 -15.01 13.68 18.16
N VAL A 277 -15.00 12.66 17.32
CA VAL A 277 -15.29 12.76 15.89
C VAL A 277 -16.24 11.64 15.49
N GLU A 278 -17.24 11.96 14.69
CA GLU A 278 -18.09 10.94 14.07
C GLU A 278 -17.49 10.46 12.75
N THR A 279 -17.69 9.20 12.42
CA THR A 279 -17.31 8.63 11.13
C THR A 279 -18.31 7.58 10.70
N LEU A 280 -18.38 7.33 9.39
CA LEU A 280 -18.95 6.09 8.89
C LEU A 280 -17.87 5.00 8.91
N SER A 281 -18.22 3.81 9.38
CA SER A 281 -17.37 2.64 9.43
C SER A 281 -17.91 1.62 8.44
N THR A 282 -17.01 1.01 7.68
CA THR A 282 -17.40 -0.12 6.83
C THR A 282 -17.46 -1.38 7.68
N GLU A 283 -18.55 -2.15 7.54
CA GLU A 283 -18.55 -3.51 8.08
C GLU A 283 -17.39 -4.29 7.46
N GLN A 284 -16.71 -5.13 8.25
CA GLN A 284 -15.69 -6.03 7.71
C GLN A 284 -16.36 -7.05 6.77
N LEU A 285 -16.50 -6.70 5.50
CA LEU A 285 -16.86 -7.66 4.47
C LEU A 285 -15.74 -8.70 4.42
N SER A 286 -16.09 -9.93 4.80
CA SER A 286 -15.26 -11.13 4.65
C SER A 286 -14.42 -11.07 3.37
N ASN A 287 -13.12 -11.38 3.48
CA ASN A 287 -12.20 -11.47 2.34
C ASN A 287 -12.73 -12.33 1.17
N LYS A 288 -13.74 -13.17 1.41
CA LYS A 288 -14.39 -14.05 0.42
C LYS A 288 -15.43 -13.35 -0.45
N THR A 289 -16.08 -12.29 0.02
CA THR A 289 -17.24 -11.67 -0.64
C THR A 289 -17.04 -10.17 -0.77
N ARG A 290 -16.02 -9.76 -1.52
CA ARG A 290 -15.74 -8.35 -1.76
C ARG A 290 -16.55 -7.80 -2.94
N ASN A 291 -17.86 -8.05 -2.98
CA ASN A 291 -18.73 -7.37 -3.94
C ASN A 291 -18.83 -5.91 -3.47
N ARG A 292 -17.87 -5.08 -3.88
CA ARG A 292 -17.66 -3.69 -3.41
C ARG A 292 -18.86 -2.77 -3.66
N ARG A 293 -19.82 -3.19 -4.50
CA ARG A 293 -21.00 -2.41 -4.88
C ARG A 293 -21.97 -2.14 -3.73
N THR A 294 -21.96 -2.96 -2.68
CA THR A 294 -22.82 -2.78 -1.50
C THR A 294 -21.97 -2.68 -0.26
N ARG A 295 -21.34 -1.52 -0.06
CA ARG A 295 -20.73 -1.20 1.23
C ARG A 295 -21.83 -0.86 2.21
N HIS A 296 -21.89 -1.61 3.30
CA HIS A 296 -22.73 -1.27 4.45
C HIS A 296 -21.92 -0.41 5.39
N TYR A 297 -22.48 0.74 5.75
CA TYR A 297 -21.86 1.70 6.64
C TYR A 297 -22.65 1.76 7.94
N THR A 298 -21.92 1.77 9.06
CA THR A 298 -22.46 2.06 10.38
C THR A 298 -21.84 3.36 10.89
N THR A 299 -22.63 4.16 11.59
CA THR A 299 -22.10 5.36 12.25
C THR A 299 -21.34 4.97 13.50
N ARG A 300 -20.09 5.44 13.62
CA ARG A 300 -19.23 5.27 14.79
C ARG A 300 -18.82 6.60 15.36
N THR A 301 -18.70 6.63 16.68
CA THR A 301 -18.04 7.73 17.39
C THR A 301 -16.62 7.33 17.71
N VAL A 302 -15.68 8.21 17.39
CA VAL A 302 -14.24 7.99 17.54
C VAL A 302 -13.67 9.02 18.49
N PHE A 303 -12.97 8.53 19.51
CA PHE A 303 -12.23 9.32 20.47
C PHE A 303 -10.75 9.30 20.08
N ILE A 304 -10.16 10.48 19.88
CA ILE A 304 -8.76 10.65 19.51
C ILE A 304 -8.07 11.44 20.61
N SER A 305 -7.13 10.81 21.31
CA SER A 305 -6.29 11.50 22.28
C SER A 305 -5.14 12.20 21.55
N LEU A 306 -5.16 13.53 21.57
CA LEU A 306 -4.25 14.33 20.75
C LEU A 306 -2.79 14.24 21.23
N ALA A 307 -2.58 14.04 22.52
CA ALA A 307 -1.25 14.07 23.13
C ALA A 307 -0.44 12.78 22.91
N ASP A 308 -1.10 11.62 22.86
CA ASP A 308 -0.45 10.32 22.74
C ASP A 308 -0.81 9.57 21.44
N ASP A 309 -1.48 10.25 20.51
CA ASP A 309 -1.84 9.73 19.19
C ASP A 309 -2.51 8.35 19.30
N LYS A 310 -3.46 8.21 20.25
CA LYS A 310 -4.29 7.03 20.46
C LYS A 310 -5.72 7.25 20.00
N ILE A 311 -6.36 6.16 19.58
CA ILE A 311 -7.72 6.14 19.07
C ILE A 311 -8.54 5.05 19.78
N LYS A 312 -9.82 5.34 20.03
CA LYS A 312 -10.82 4.36 20.50
C LYS A 312 -12.14 4.65 19.80
N SER A 313 -12.81 3.62 19.29
CA SER A 313 -14.08 3.77 18.55
C SER A 313 -15.19 2.99 19.23
N VAL A 314 -16.39 3.55 19.25
CA VAL A 314 -17.58 2.92 19.82
C VAL A 314 -18.76 3.07 18.87
N ASP A 315 -19.65 2.07 18.89
CA ASP A 315 -20.97 2.17 18.31
C ASP A 315 -21.94 2.64 19.39
N PHE A 316 -22.66 3.73 19.15
CA PHE A 316 -23.89 4.00 19.89
C PHE A 316 -24.94 4.62 18.97
N PRO A 317 -26.22 4.20 19.11
CA PRO A 317 -27.24 4.42 18.09
C PRO A 317 -27.86 5.82 18.10
N LEU A 318 -27.76 6.56 19.21
CA LEU A 318 -28.46 7.83 19.41
C LEU A 318 -27.53 8.89 19.98
N HIS A 319 -27.57 10.09 19.39
CA HIS A 319 -26.87 11.27 19.91
C HIS A 319 -27.64 11.83 21.10
N ASN A 320 -27.44 11.27 22.29
CA ASN A 320 -27.89 11.85 23.55
C ASN A 320 -26.74 11.93 24.55
N VAL A 321 -26.84 12.86 25.50
CA VAL A 321 -25.77 13.14 26.47
C VAL A 321 -25.44 11.92 27.35
N ASN A 322 -26.43 11.11 27.72
CA ASN A 322 -26.22 9.94 28.58
C ASN A 322 -25.42 8.82 27.91
N ASP A 323 -25.66 8.56 26.62
CA ASP A 323 -24.90 7.58 25.85
C ASP A 323 -23.48 8.10 25.59
N LEU A 324 -23.31 9.41 25.38
CA LEU A 324 -21.99 10.05 25.31
C LEU A 324 -21.22 9.89 26.62
N GLU A 325 -21.84 10.18 27.76
CA GLU A 325 -21.23 10.03 29.09
C GLU A 325 -20.80 8.58 29.33
N ARG A 326 -21.68 7.61 29.06
CA ARG A 326 -21.38 6.17 29.21
C ARG A 326 -20.17 5.78 28.36
N ALA A 327 -20.16 6.18 27.08
CA ALA A 327 -19.06 5.89 26.17
C ALA A 327 -17.75 6.54 26.62
N LEU A 328 -17.79 7.78 27.12
CA LEU A 328 -16.62 8.47 27.66
C LEU A 328 -16.08 7.76 28.89
N LEU A 329 -16.92 7.34 29.84
CA LEU A 329 -16.48 6.62 31.04
C LEU A 329 -15.82 5.27 30.71
N GLU A 330 -16.25 4.60 29.64
CA GLU A 330 -15.64 3.36 29.15
C GLU A 330 -14.33 3.59 28.37
N CYS A 331 -14.25 4.71 27.64
CA CYS A 331 -13.20 4.92 26.64
C CYS A 331 -12.13 5.92 27.03
N VAL A 332 -12.42 6.84 27.95
CA VAL A 332 -11.63 8.03 28.23
C VAL A 332 -11.45 8.20 29.74
N GLN A 333 -10.21 8.35 30.17
CA GLN A 333 -9.89 8.55 31.58
C GLN A 333 -10.48 9.87 32.12
N PRO A 334 -11.01 9.88 33.35
CA PRO A 334 -11.46 11.11 34.01
C PRO A 334 -10.37 12.19 34.10
N GLY A 335 -10.79 13.44 34.12
CA GLY A 335 -9.93 14.62 34.10
C GLY A 335 -9.49 15.06 32.70
N SER A 336 -9.90 14.34 31.65
CA SER A 336 -9.66 14.71 30.25
C SER A 336 -10.46 15.95 29.84
N ILE A 337 -9.92 16.68 28.87
CA ILE A 337 -10.61 17.79 28.19
C ILE A 337 -11.23 17.22 26.91
N ILE A 338 -12.56 17.13 26.88
CA ILE A 338 -13.32 16.61 25.75
C ILE A 338 -13.58 17.77 24.78
N VAL A 339 -13.15 17.57 23.54
CA VAL A 339 -13.25 18.58 22.49
C VAL A 339 -14.09 18.08 21.34
N MET A 340 -15.04 18.90 20.91
CA MET A 340 -15.95 18.62 19.80
C MET A 340 -16.01 19.82 18.85
N ARG A 341 -16.41 19.58 17.61
CA ARG A 341 -16.90 20.67 16.74
C ARG A 341 -18.28 21.10 17.22
N ASP A 342 -18.58 22.39 17.09
CA ASP A 342 -19.86 22.97 17.51
C ASP A 342 -21.05 22.23 16.87
N SER A 343 -21.00 22.04 15.56
CA SER A 343 -22.04 21.33 14.80
C SER A 343 -22.25 19.86 15.23
N PHE A 344 -21.23 19.22 15.82
CA PHE A 344 -21.34 17.85 16.33
C PHE A 344 -21.86 17.85 17.77
N MET A 345 -21.40 18.80 18.59
CA MET A 345 -21.84 19.01 19.96
C MET A 345 -23.35 19.31 20.03
N GLU A 346 -23.86 20.16 19.14
CA GLU A 346 -25.28 20.51 19.01
C GLU A 346 -26.21 19.30 18.82
N ARG A 347 -25.69 18.16 18.34
CA ARG A 347 -26.48 16.93 18.18
C ARG A 347 -26.78 16.23 19.50
N PHE A 348 -26.00 16.50 20.54
CA PHE A 348 -26.20 15.94 21.88
C PHE A 348 -27.02 16.88 22.77
N GLY A 349 -26.92 18.19 22.54
CA GLY A 349 -27.56 19.22 23.35
C GLY A 349 -26.81 20.55 23.28
N GLN A 350 -27.20 21.50 24.14
CA GLN A 350 -26.46 22.77 24.26
C GLN A 350 -25.13 22.54 24.99
N GLN A 351 -24.10 23.35 24.70
CA GLN A 351 -22.78 23.20 25.32
C GLN A 351 -22.86 23.22 26.86
N GLU A 352 -23.71 24.07 27.44
CA GLU A 352 -23.91 24.15 28.89
C GLU A 352 -24.53 22.86 29.45
N GLU A 353 -25.51 22.28 28.77
CA GLU A 353 -26.16 21.01 29.16
C GLU A 353 -25.16 19.86 29.18
N ILE A 354 -24.36 19.73 28.12
CA ILE A 354 -23.33 18.70 27.98
C ILE A 354 -22.23 18.92 29.03
N SER A 355 -21.81 20.17 29.23
CA SER A 355 -20.80 20.53 30.23
C SER A 355 -21.27 20.18 31.64
N ASN A 356 -22.52 20.49 31.98
CA ASN A 356 -23.12 20.19 33.28
C ASN A 356 -23.24 18.68 33.52
N ALA A 357 -23.69 17.92 32.51
CA ALA A 357 -23.78 16.47 32.61
C ALA A 357 -22.42 15.81 32.82
N LEU A 358 -21.38 16.28 32.12
CA LEU A 358 -20.05 15.69 32.16
C LEU A 358 -19.12 16.30 33.23
N PHE A 359 -19.55 17.35 33.93
CA PHE A 359 -18.71 18.18 34.83
C PHE A 359 -17.97 17.38 35.90
N ASN A 360 -18.58 16.30 36.41
CA ASN A 360 -17.99 15.46 37.46
C ASN A 360 -16.72 14.73 37.00
N HIS A 361 -16.57 14.50 35.70
CA HIS A 361 -15.52 13.65 35.15
C HIS A 361 -14.67 14.34 34.10
N TYR A 362 -15.22 15.32 33.37
CA TYR A 362 -14.60 15.87 32.18
C TYR A 362 -14.82 17.38 32.09
N LYS A 363 -13.90 18.05 31.37
CA LYS A 363 -14.11 19.43 30.92
C LYS A 363 -14.47 19.42 29.46
N VAL A 364 -15.60 20.00 29.09
CA VAL A 364 -16.07 20.06 27.71
C VAL A 364 -15.72 21.43 27.11
N LYS A 365 -15.16 21.43 25.90
CA LYS A 365 -14.81 22.64 25.16
C LYS A 365 -15.11 22.49 23.67
N SER A 366 -15.35 23.61 22.99
CA SER A 366 -15.30 23.62 21.53
C SER A 366 -13.86 23.53 21.03
N ILE A 367 -13.68 23.02 19.81
CA ILE A 367 -12.38 23.09 19.11
C ILE A 367 -11.89 24.55 18.98
N CYS A 368 -12.81 25.50 18.82
CA CYS A 368 -12.49 26.93 18.73
C CYS A 368 -11.89 27.46 20.04
N ASP A 369 -12.36 26.95 21.19
CA ASP A 369 -11.88 27.37 22.52
C ASP A 369 -10.49 26.83 22.85
N VAL A 370 -10.10 25.71 22.25
CA VAL A 370 -8.80 25.05 22.48
C VAL A 370 -7.78 25.43 21.42
N TRP A 371 -8.22 25.94 20.27
CA TRP A 371 -7.34 26.35 19.18
C TRP A 371 -6.20 27.31 19.61
N PRO A 372 -6.43 28.33 20.47
CA PRO A 372 -5.36 29.21 20.94
C PRO A 372 -4.32 28.50 21.82
N ASP A 373 -4.72 27.44 22.52
CA ASP A 373 -3.86 26.67 23.44
C ASP A 373 -2.94 25.69 22.69
N PHE A 374 -3.24 25.36 21.43
CA PHE A 374 -2.42 24.46 20.64
C PHE A 374 -1.09 25.09 20.24
N ASN A 375 -0.01 24.32 20.35
CA ASN A 375 1.27 24.70 19.76
C ASN A 375 1.22 24.58 18.22
N GLU A 376 2.25 25.08 17.55
CA GLU A 376 2.32 25.07 16.08
C GLU A 376 2.20 23.67 15.47
N ARG A 377 2.88 22.67 16.05
CA ARG A 377 2.82 21.28 15.58
C ARG A 377 1.40 20.72 15.63
N GLU A 378 0.69 20.98 16.72
CA GLU A 378 -0.69 20.54 16.91
C GLU A 378 -1.66 21.27 15.98
N ARG A 379 -1.45 22.57 15.76
CA ARG A 379 -2.23 23.32 14.75
C ARG A 379 -2.02 22.77 13.34
N ASN A 380 -0.78 22.43 12.96
CA ASN A 380 -0.48 21.81 11.67
C ASN A 380 -1.18 20.45 11.51
N LYS A 381 -1.13 19.60 12.54
CA LYS A 381 -1.86 18.32 12.56
C LYS A 381 -3.37 18.52 12.42
N GLN A 382 -3.93 19.54 13.07
CA GLN A 382 -5.36 19.88 12.97
C GLN A 382 -5.73 20.47 11.60
N TYR A 383 -4.79 21.15 10.92
CA TYR A 383 -5.01 21.70 9.59
C TYR A 383 -5.29 20.61 8.54
N ILE A 384 -4.71 19.43 8.68
CA ILE A 384 -5.00 18.24 7.84
C ILE A 384 -6.51 17.97 7.81
N LYS A 385 -7.18 18.10 8.96
CA LYS A 385 -8.64 17.94 9.05
C LYS A 385 -9.36 18.94 8.15
N THR A 386 -8.90 20.19 8.13
CA THR A 386 -9.47 21.26 7.30
C THR A 386 -9.27 20.98 5.82
N GLU A 387 -8.06 20.58 5.40
CA GLU A 387 -7.77 20.18 4.02
C GLU A 387 -8.70 19.04 3.57
N MET A 388 -8.85 18.00 4.39
CA MET A 388 -9.72 16.87 4.08
C MET A 388 -11.21 17.25 3.97
N ASN A 389 -11.67 18.35 4.59
CA ASN A 389 -13.07 18.78 4.53
C ASN A 389 -13.40 19.64 3.30
N GLN A 390 -12.43 20.02 2.48
CA GLN A 390 -12.66 20.87 1.30
C GLN A 390 -13.43 20.16 0.18
N VAL A 391 -13.61 18.82 0.25
CA VAL A 391 -14.26 18.02 -0.78
C VAL A 391 -15.67 17.58 -0.35
N PRO A 392 -16.74 18.05 -1.03
CA PRO A 392 -18.08 17.53 -0.84
C PRO A 392 -18.16 16.03 -1.17
N ASN A 393 -18.99 15.28 -0.43
CA ASN A 393 -19.34 13.86 -0.66
C ASN A 393 -18.30 12.79 -0.30
N VAL A 394 -17.09 13.16 0.13
CA VAL A 394 -16.09 12.20 0.65
C VAL A 394 -16.18 12.07 2.19
N ASN A 395 -16.97 12.94 2.83
CA ASN A 395 -17.27 13.01 4.27
C ASN A 395 -18.09 11.80 4.80
N GLN A 396 -18.49 10.86 3.93
CA GLN A 396 -19.37 9.73 4.27
C GLN A 396 -18.64 8.37 4.37
N GLU A 397 -17.32 8.29 4.38
CA GLU A 397 -16.61 7.02 4.62
C GLU A 397 -15.67 7.18 5.83
N PRO A 398 -14.78 6.21 6.21
CA PRO A 398 -13.98 6.19 7.46
C PRO A 398 -13.04 7.39 7.70
N TYR A 399 -13.59 8.61 7.72
CA TYR A 399 -12.89 9.88 7.74
C TYR A 399 -12.11 10.06 9.03
N ALA A 400 -12.69 9.70 10.18
CA ALA A 400 -11.98 9.86 11.45
C ALA A 400 -10.73 8.97 11.52
N TYR A 401 -10.80 7.77 10.93
CA TYR A 401 -9.66 6.85 10.85
C TYR A 401 -8.58 7.36 9.90
N GLU A 402 -8.96 7.88 8.72
CA GLU A 402 -8.03 8.52 7.80
C GLU A 402 -7.37 9.76 8.44
N TYR A 403 -8.17 10.62 9.07
CA TYR A 403 -7.70 11.81 9.76
C TYR A 403 -6.70 11.43 10.85
N PHE A 404 -7.03 10.46 11.70
CA PHE A 404 -6.12 9.93 12.71
C PHE A 404 -4.81 9.44 12.09
N PHE A 405 -4.89 8.63 11.03
CA PHE A 405 -3.72 8.08 10.36
C PHE A 405 -2.80 9.18 9.80
N ARG A 406 -3.35 10.15 9.08
CA ARG A 406 -2.60 11.28 8.53
C ARG A 406 -2.03 12.20 9.60
N ARG A 407 -2.77 12.39 10.70
CA ARG A 407 -2.30 13.16 11.86
C ARG A 407 -1.08 12.51 12.52
N CYS A 408 -1.07 11.18 12.63
CA CYS A 408 0.05 10.44 13.22
C CYS A 408 1.27 10.37 12.29
N PHE A 409 1.03 10.29 10.97
CA PHE A 409 2.05 10.02 9.96
C PHE A 409 1.98 11.02 8.80
N ALA A 410 1.99 12.31 9.15
CA ALA A 410 1.98 13.38 8.15
C ALA A 410 3.25 13.31 7.28
N ASP A 411 4.40 12.99 7.91
CA ASP A 411 5.61 12.64 7.21
C ASP A 411 5.54 11.22 6.67
N LYS A 412 5.86 11.04 5.38
CA LYS A 412 5.92 9.72 4.74
C LYS A 412 4.64 8.87 4.92
N CYS A 413 3.48 9.51 4.85
CA CYS A 413 2.16 8.89 4.91
C CYS A 413 2.05 7.63 4.05
N PHE A 414 2.59 7.67 2.82
CA PHE A 414 2.63 6.51 1.91
C PHE A 414 3.42 5.32 2.48
N ASN A 415 4.61 5.56 3.04
CA ASN A 415 5.44 4.51 3.60
C ASN A 415 4.78 3.88 4.83
N HIS A 416 4.16 4.70 5.68
CA HIS A 416 3.36 4.22 6.80
C HIS A 416 2.18 3.38 6.32
N LEU A 417 1.55 3.74 5.19
CA LEU A 417 0.46 2.96 4.62
C LEU A 417 0.95 1.59 4.13
N LEU A 418 2.11 1.53 3.47
CA LEU A 418 2.74 0.26 3.09
C LEU A 418 3.08 -0.61 4.31
N ARG A 419 3.61 0.01 5.37
CA ARG A 419 3.90 -0.67 6.65
C ARG A 419 2.62 -1.24 7.26
N VAL A 420 1.53 -0.47 7.30
CA VAL A 420 0.23 -0.91 7.80
C VAL A 420 -0.30 -2.11 7.01
N ILE A 421 -0.27 -2.01 5.67
CA ILE A 421 -0.69 -3.10 4.79
C ILE A 421 0.10 -4.37 5.10
N ARG A 422 1.43 -4.26 5.22
CA ARG A 422 2.28 -5.39 5.58
C ARG A 422 1.85 -6.01 6.91
N LEU A 423 1.66 -5.21 7.96
CA LEU A 423 1.27 -5.71 9.29
C LEU A 423 -0.07 -6.46 9.28
N LEU A 424 -1.02 -6.02 8.44
CA LEU A 424 -2.33 -6.65 8.32
C LEU A 424 -2.29 -7.98 7.54
N TYR A 425 -1.41 -8.10 6.53
CA TYR A 425 -1.39 -9.24 5.61
C TYR A 425 -0.23 -10.23 5.81
N GLN A 426 0.69 -10.00 6.75
CA GLN A 426 1.77 -10.94 7.09
C GLN A 426 1.36 -12.07 8.06
N LYS A 427 0.07 -12.33 8.26
CA LYS A 427 -0.43 -13.43 9.11
C LYS A 427 -0.43 -14.78 8.39
#